data_AF-A0A6B0XZ11-F1
#
_entry.id   AF-A0A6B0XZ11-F1
#
_cell.length_a   1.000
_cell.length_b   1.000
_cell.length_c   1.000
_cell.angle_alpha   90.00
_cell.angle_beta   90.00
_cell.angle_gamma   90.00
#
_symmetry.space_group_name_H-M   'P 1'
#
loop_
_entity.id
_entity.type
_entity.pdbx_description
1 polymer ?
#
loop_
_entity_poly.entity_id
_entity_poly.type
_entity_poly.pdbx_seq_one_letter_code
_entity_poly.pdbx_strand_id
1 'polypeptide(L)'
;MQKHSDVHNLKSSWILCANLYFPFRTSCRDRGLLGSFLRHRVAPQVESLNAIELEFSEDGELHPSRLLGESGGRRGAGQTSPDLGLLVNGGHGLVLVESKFTERDFSRCSARKRKGSAGRPGNPDPERCDHALAVAQDPCSQCHQAVWGRRYWEHLTPAANQEVLAALPCCPAARGGYQLLRQSALAEGIARSGKYDLTASAVAVDARNTDLIACLKKSGIPDLSRWASVFGGRATFAVFTHQQWVGWDKEHDREDRWRGWLTWIGDRYGI
;
A
#
# COMPACT_ATOMS: atom_id res chain seq x y z
N MET A 1 4.88 1.53 -23.05
CA MET A 1 4.65 0.57 -21.94
C MET A 1 5.98 -0.06 -21.59
N GLN A 2 6.52 0.22 -20.40
CA GLN A 2 7.81 -0.34 -19.96
C GLN A 2 7.56 -1.63 -19.18
N LYS A 3 8.38 -2.66 -19.40
CA LYS A 3 8.25 -3.95 -18.73
C LYS A 3 8.79 -3.85 -17.30
N HIS A 4 8.05 -4.38 -16.31
CA HIS A 4 8.51 -4.46 -14.92
C HIS A 4 9.77 -5.35 -14.81
N SER A 5 10.69 -5.05 -13.90
CA SER A 5 11.97 -5.77 -13.75
C SER A 5 11.77 -7.24 -13.35
N ASP A 6 10.72 -7.53 -12.59
CA ASP A 6 10.42 -8.87 -12.06
C ASP A 6 9.40 -9.64 -12.89
N VAL A 7 9.16 -9.23 -14.13
CA VAL A 7 8.19 -9.88 -15.03
C VAL A 7 8.44 -11.38 -15.26
N HIS A 8 9.69 -11.83 -15.08
CA HIS A 8 10.09 -13.22 -15.19
C HIS A 8 10.11 -13.94 -13.83
N ASN A 9 10.03 -13.20 -12.73
CA ASN A 9 9.93 -13.75 -11.39
C ASN A 9 8.46 -14.01 -11.08
N LEU A 10 8.02 -15.21 -11.42
CA LEU A 10 6.64 -15.64 -11.26
C LEU A 10 6.23 -15.85 -9.78
N LYS A 11 7.14 -15.66 -8.82
CA LYS A 11 6.85 -15.61 -7.37
C LYS A 11 6.89 -14.18 -6.82
N SER A 12 7.11 -13.17 -7.67
CA SER A 12 7.01 -11.77 -7.26
C SER A 12 5.57 -11.39 -6.99
N SER A 13 5.36 -10.51 -6.01
CA SER A 13 4.04 -9.96 -5.72
C SER A 13 3.44 -9.21 -6.87
N TRP A 14 4.28 -8.53 -7.66
CA TRP A 14 3.82 -7.79 -8.82
C TRP A 14 3.19 -8.72 -9.87
N ILE A 15 3.84 -9.84 -10.21
CA ILE A 15 3.27 -10.80 -11.17
C ILE A 15 2.01 -11.46 -10.63
N LEU A 16 2.01 -11.84 -9.34
CA LEU A 16 0.80 -12.33 -8.69
C LEU A 16 -0.34 -11.31 -8.81
N CYS A 17 -0.08 -10.05 -8.46
CA CYS A 17 -1.04 -8.96 -8.52
C CYS A 17 -1.62 -8.79 -9.93
N ALA A 18 -0.76 -8.69 -10.94
CA ALA A 18 -1.17 -8.57 -12.33
C ALA A 18 -2.08 -9.72 -12.75
N ASN A 19 -1.76 -10.96 -12.34
CA ASN A 19 -2.54 -12.14 -12.70
C ASN A 19 -3.84 -12.28 -11.90
N LEU A 20 -3.90 -11.76 -10.67
CA LEU A 20 -5.08 -11.85 -9.81
C LEU A 20 -6.16 -10.82 -10.13
N TYR A 21 -5.77 -9.61 -10.51
CA TYR A 21 -6.70 -8.47 -10.57
C TYR A 21 -6.85 -7.89 -11.97
N PHE A 22 -5.77 -7.84 -12.76
CA PHE A 22 -5.81 -7.21 -14.07
C PHE A 22 -6.76 -7.86 -15.09
N PRO A 23 -6.97 -9.20 -15.10
CA PRO A 23 -7.93 -9.83 -16.01
C PRO A 23 -9.37 -9.30 -15.87
N PHE A 24 -9.76 -8.82 -14.68
CA PHE A 24 -11.11 -8.32 -14.41
C PHE A 24 -11.40 -6.96 -15.05
N ARG A 25 -10.42 -6.33 -15.73
CA ARG A 25 -10.61 -5.06 -16.44
C ARG A 25 -11.43 -5.20 -17.73
N THR A 26 -11.64 -6.41 -18.24
CA THR A 26 -12.06 -6.68 -19.63
C THR A 26 -13.52 -6.34 -19.92
N SER A 27 -14.43 -6.51 -18.95
CA SER A 27 -15.85 -6.21 -19.12
C SER A 27 -16.45 -5.49 -17.91
N CYS A 28 -17.59 -4.82 -18.09
CA CYS A 28 -18.33 -4.19 -16.99
C CYS A 28 -18.74 -5.21 -15.92
N ARG A 29 -19.05 -6.44 -16.34
CA ARG A 29 -19.44 -7.52 -15.44
C ARG A 29 -18.27 -7.99 -14.58
N ASP A 30 -17.11 -8.23 -15.19
CA ASP A 30 -15.92 -8.71 -14.47
C ASP A 30 -15.42 -7.64 -13.48
N ARG A 31 -15.47 -6.37 -13.89
CA ARG A 31 -15.26 -5.25 -12.97
C ARG A 31 -16.31 -5.22 -11.87
N GLY A 32 -17.57 -5.53 -12.17
CA GLY A 32 -18.64 -5.65 -11.18
C GLY A 32 -18.36 -6.71 -10.11
N LEU A 33 -17.78 -7.84 -10.48
CA LEU A 33 -17.39 -8.90 -9.54
C LEU A 33 -16.29 -8.45 -8.57
N LEU A 34 -15.23 -7.80 -9.08
CA LEU A 34 -14.20 -7.21 -8.22
C LEU A 34 -14.73 -6.01 -7.42
N GLY A 35 -15.59 -5.19 -8.01
CA GLY A 35 -16.23 -4.05 -7.33
C GLY A 35 -17.08 -4.49 -6.13
N SER A 36 -17.84 -5.57 -6.24
CA SER A 36 -18.64 -6.09 -5.13
C SER A 36 -17.76 -6.65 -4.00
N PHE A 37 -16.62 -7.27 -4.33
CA PHE A 37 -15.62 -7.66 -3.34
C PHE A 37 -15.04 -6.46 -2.59
N LEU A 38 -14.64 -5.40 -3.32
CA LEU A 38 -14.11 -4.18 -2.73
C LEU A 38 -15.13 -3.50 -1.81
N ARG A 39 -16.41 -3.47 -2.21
CA ARG A 39 -17.50 -2.99 -1.37
C ARG A 39 -17.59 -3.75 -0.06
N HIS A 40 -17.44 -5.07 -0.11
CA HIS A 40 -17.56 -5.93 1.06
C HIS A 40 -16.32 -5.90 1.97
N ARG A 41 -15.11 -5.83 1.39
CA ARG A 41 -13.85 -6.01 2.13
C ARG A 41 -13.06 -4.73 2.39
N VAL A 42 -13.24 -3.70 1.58
CA VAL A 42 -12.42 -2.48 1.63
C VAL A 42 -13.21 -1.29 2.13
N ALA A 43 -14.30 -0.95 1.44
CA ALA A 43 -15.12 0.20 1.80
C ALA A 43 -16.57 0.02 1.31
N PRO A 44 -17.58 0.05 2.20
CA PRO A 44 -18.99 -0.15 1.82
C PRO A 44 -19.52 0.93 0.87
N GLN A 45 -18.84 2.07 0.76
CA GLN A 45 -19.12 3.16 -0.17
C GLN A 45 -18.75 2.83 -1.63
N VAL A 46 -18.06 1.72 -1.90
CA VAL A 46 -17.78 1.30 -3.28
C VAL A 46 -19.07 0.79 -3.92
N GLU A 47 -19.51 1.43 -4.98
CA GLU A 47 -20.72 1.09 -5.74
C GLU A 47 -20.37 0.43 -7.09
N SER A 48 -19.30 0.91 -7.75
CA SER A 48 -18.85 0.39 -9.04
C SER A 48 -17.34 0.42 -9.17
N LEU A 49 -16.76 -0.51 -9.93
CA LEU A 49 -15.37 -0.44 -10.36
C LEU A 49 -15.30 0.00 -11.84
N ASN A 50 -14.60 1.09 -12.09
CA ASN A 50 -14.53 1.74 -13.40
C ASN A 50 -13.24 1.38 -14.14
N ALA A 51 -12.09 1.40 -13.45
CA ALA A 51 -10.81 1.07 -14.05
C ALA A 51 -9.87 0.37 -13.07
N ILE A 52 -8.95 -0.40 -13.63
CA ILE A 52 -7.87 -1.10 -12.92
C ILE A 52 -6.57 -0.68 -13.59
N GLU A 53 -5.68 -0.07 -12.82
CA GLU A 53 -4.36 0.37 -13.25
C GLU A 53 -3.27 -0.36 -12.48
N LEU A 54 -2.24 -0.84 -13.18
CA LEU A 54 -1.05 -1.43 -12.56
C LEU A 54 0.01 -0.35 -12.32
N GLU A 55 0.72 -0.45 -11.20
CA GLU A 55 1.73 0.52 -10.77
C GLU A 55 1.19 1.95 -10.82
N PHE A 56 0.14 2.19 -10.04
CA PHE A 56 -0.59 3.44 -10.07
C PHE A 56 0.29 4.62 -9.66
N SER A 57 0.11 5.73 -10.35
CA SER A 57 0.60 7.03 -9.93
C SER A 57 -0.32 8.08 -10.51
N GLU A 58 -0.70 9.03 -9.67
CA GLU A 58 -1.32 10.27 -10.13
C GLU A 58 -0.35 11.15 -10.91
N ASP A 59 -0.92 12.10 -11.64
CA ASP A 59 -0.19 13.15 -12.35
C ASP A 59 -0.24 14.49 -11.58
N GLY A 60 0.50 15.49 -12.06
CA GLY A 60 0.48 16.86 -11.52
C GLY A 60 0.94 16.95 -10.06
N GLU A 61 0.21 17.75 -9.25
CA GLU A 61 0.53 17.98 -7.84
C GLU A 61 0.37 16.73 -6.96
N LEU A 62 -0.46 15.77 -7.39
CA LEU A 62 -0.69 14.51 -6.68
C LEU A 62 0.33 13.42 -7.05
N HIS A 63 1.17 13.67 -8.06
CA HIS A 63 2.24 12.76 -8.41
C HIS A 63 3.23 12.60 -7.23
N PRO A 64 3.70 11.38 -6.90
CA PRO A 64 4.54 11.13 -5.72
C PRO A 64 5.81 11.98 -5.64
N SER A 65 6.39 12.40 -6.77
CA SER A 65 7.54 13.30 -6.76
C SER A 65 7.22 14.70 -6.19
N ARG A 66 5.99 15.19 -6.38
CA ARG A 66 5.52 16.49 -5.88
C ARG A 66 4.88 16.35 -4.51
N LEU A 67 3.94 15.41 -4.39
CA LEU A 67 3.16 15.19 -3.17
C LEU A 67 4.02 14.66 -2.02
N LEU A 68 4.89 13.68 -2.30
CA LEU A 68 5.69 12.98 -1.28
C LEU A 68 7.18 13.35 -1.31
N GLY A 69 7.61 14.22 -2.23
CA GLY A 69 9.02 14.59 -2.40
C GLY A 69 9.89 13.47 -2.97
N GLU A 70 9.30 12.50 -3.68
CA GLU A 70 10.02 11.36 -4.22
C GLU A 70 10.64 11.62 -5.59
N SER A 71 11.54 12.62 -5.66
CA SER A 71 12.23 12.99 -6.90
C SER A 71 13.26 11.94 -7.33
N GLY A 72 13.42 11.77 -8.65
CA GLY A 72 14.42 10.88 -9.26
C GLY A 72 14.09 9.39 -9.23
N GLY A 73 12.88 9.02 -8.80
CA GLY A 73 12.33 7.67 -8.97
C GLY A 73 11.44 7.55 -10.19
N ARG A 74 11.03 6.31 -10.49
CA ARG A 74 9.99 5.97 -11.48
C ARG A 74 9.06 4.92 -10.87
N ARG A 75 7.93 4.65 -11.52
CA ARG A 75 7.03 3.53 -11.17
C ARG A 75 7.84 2.22 -11.00
N GLY A 76 7.59 1.51 -9.91
CA GLY A 76 8.31 0.29 -9.52
C GLY A 76 9.73 0.51 -8.95
N ALA A 77 10.28 1.73 -8.96
CA ALA A 77 11.66 1.96 -8.50
C ALA A 77 11.89 3.37 -7.91
N GLY A 78 12.11 3.42 -6.59
CA GLY A 78 12.51 4.66 -5.90
C GLY A 78 11.41 5.72 -5.76
N GLN A 79 10.20 5.40 -6.22
CA GLN A 79 8.95 6.15 -6.11
C GLN A 79 7.84 5.21 -5.62
N THR A 80 6.83 5.78 -4.98
CA THR A 80 5.68 5.06 -4.44
C THR A 80 4.70 4.91 -5.59
N SER A 81 4.47 3.67 -5.98
CA SER A 81 3.51 3.32 -7.00
C SER A 81 2.79 2.06 -6.53
N PRO A 82 1.62 2.20 -5.87
CA PRO A 82 0.84 1.04 -5.44
C PRO A 82 0.66 0.06 -6.60
N ASP A 83 0.73 -1.24 -6.33
CA ASP A 83 0.64 -2.26 -7.37
C ASP A 83 -0.67 -2.13 -8.16
N LEU A 84 -1.75 -1.72 -7.50
CA LEU A 84 -3.02 -1.35 -8.14
C LEU A 84 -3.51 0.03 -7.75
N GLY A 85 -4.07 0.72 -8.75
CA GLY A 85 -5.04 1.80 -8.58
C GLY A 85 -6.38 1.36 -9.13
N LEU A 86 -7.42 1.40 -8.30
CA LEU A 86 -8.77 0.99 -8.66
C LEU A 86 -9.67 2.23 -8.60
N LEU A 87 -10.05 2.73 -9.77
CA LEU A 87 -10.98 3.86 -9.87
C LEU A 87 -12.40 3.34 -9.69
N VAL A 88 -13.11 3.87 -8.70
CA VAL A 88 -14.45 3.45 -8.31
C VAL A 88 -15.44 4.60 -8.41
N ASN A 89 -16.74 4.27 -8.33
CA ASN A 89 -17.85 5.23 -8.23
C ASN A 89 -17.85 6.28 -9.35
N GLY A 90 -17.78 5.83 -10.61
CA GLY A 90 -17.70 6.75 -11.76
C GLY A 90 -16.36 7.47 -11.91
N GLY A 91 -15.32 7.04 -11.18
CA GLY A 91 -14.03 7.72 -11.12
C GLY A 91 -13.91 8.74 -9.98
N HIS A 92 -14.93 8.85 -9.11
CA HIS A 92 -14.92 9.73 -7.94
C HIS A 92 -14.33 9.09 -6.69
N GLY A 93 -13.94 7.82 -6.74
CA GLY A 93 -13.18 7.17 -5.67
C GLY A 93 -11.94 6.46 -6.17
N LEU A 94 -10.98 6.26 -5.27
CA LEU A 94 -9.71 5.60 -5.53
C LEU A 94 -9.37 4.60 -4.42
N VAL A 95 -9.14 3.35 -4.79
CA VAL A 95 -8.54 2.34 -3.90
C VAL A 95 -7.13 2.03 -4.38
N LEU A 96 -6.14 2.31 -3.55
CA LEU A 96 -4.73 1.99 -3.77
C LEU A 96 -4.42 0.66 -3.09
N VAL A 97 -3.82 -0.30 -3.80
CA VAL A 97 -3.50 -1.61 -3.23
C VAL A 97 -2.02 -1.92 -3.39
N GLU A 98 -1.36 -2.23 -2.27
CA GLU A 98 -0.06 -2.92 -2.27
C GLU A 98 -0.35 -4.42 -2.19
N SER A 99 0.20 -5.21 -3.10
CA SER A 99 0.07 -6.66 -3.13
C SER A 99 1.35 -7.30 -2.57
N LYS A 100 1.21 -8.32 -1.72
CA LYS A 100 2.35 -9.04 -1.14
C LYS A 100 2.12 -10.55 -1.12
N PHE A 101 3.12 -11.30 -1.57
CA PHE A 101 3.04 -12.75 -1.72
C PHE A 101 4.08 -13.45 -0.85
N THR A 102 5.37 -13.33 -1.19
CA THR A 102 6.45 -14.09 -0.56
C THR A 102 7.40 -13.25 0.29
N GLU A 103 7.30 -11.93 0.20
CA GLU A 103 8.06 -10.98 0.99
C GLU A 103 7.69 -11.09 2.45
N ARG A 104 8.67 -10.89 3.34
CA ARG A 104 8.48 -11.04 4.79
C ARG A 104 8.14 -9.75 5.51
N ASP A 105 8.30 -8.60 4.85
CA ASP A 105 8.00 -7.29 5.41
C ASP A 105 7.72 -6.27 4.29
N PHE A 106 7.33 -5.05 4.69
CA PHE A 106 7.13 -3.89 3.81
C PHE A 106 8.39 -3.03 3.73
N SER A 107 9.57 -3.67 3.76
CA SER A 107 10.89 -3.06 3.77
C SER A 107 11.18 -2.21 5.02
N ARG A 108 12.47 -2.12 5.36
CA ARG A 108 12.97 -1.20 6.39
C ARG A 108 13.31 0.15 5.78
N CYS A 109 13.00 1.22 6.52
CA CYS A 109 13.36 2.57 6.14
C CYS A 109 14.89 2.71 6.00
N SER A 110 15.35 2.99 4.78
CA SER A 110 16.78 3.17 4.50
C SER A 110 17.38 4.40 5.19
N ALA A 111 16.57 5.42 5.46
CA ALA A 111 17.00 6.64 6.17
C ALA A 111 17.30 6.41 7.66
N ARG A 112 17.10 5.20 8.21
CA ARG A 112 17.61 4.88 9.54
C ARG A 112 19.11 4.60 9.55
N LYS A 113 19.70 4.20 8.42
CA LYS A 113 21.07 3.70 8.38
C LYS A 113 22.09 4.83 8.61
N ARG A 114 23.12 4.57 9.42
CA ARG A 114 24.27 5.50 9.60
C ARG A 114 25.10 5.68 8.32
N LYS A 115 25.15 4.67 7.46
CA LYS A 115 25.83 4.74 6.17
C LYS A 115 24.87 5.26 5.09
N GLY A 116 25.34 6.20 4.27
CA GLY A 116 24.60 6.74 3.13
C GLY A 116 25.48 6.94 1.89
N SER A 117 24.99 7.76 0.97
CA SER A 117 25.70 8.21 -0.23
C SER A 117 25.70 9.74 -0.30
N ALA A 118 26.41 10.34 -1.26
CA ALA A 118 26.45 11.79 -1.43
C ALA A 118 25.06 12.41 -1.61
N GLY A 119 24.16 11.76 -2.39
CA GLY A 119 22.79 12.25 -2.61
C GLY A 119 21.77 11.84 -1.54
N ARG A 120 22.12 10.90 -0.65
CA ARG A 120 21.29 10.44 0.47
C ARG A 120 22.20 10.19 1.66
N PRO A 121 22.62 11.26 2.37
CA PRO A 121 23.58 11.15 3.46
C PRO A 121 23.02 10.22 4.55
N GLY A 122 23.93 9.53 5.24
CA GLY A 122 23.57 8.63 6.32
C GLY A 122 22.94 9.38 7.50
N ASN A 123 22.14 8.69 8.30
CA ASN A 123 21.51 9.27 9.47
C ASN A 123 22.54 9.41 10.61
N PRO A 124 22.85 10.64 11.06
CA PRO A 124 23.80 10.85 12.14
C PRO A 124 23.30 10.27 13.47
N ASP A 125 21.98 10.20 13.63
CA ASP A 125 21.31 9.72 14.83
C ASP A 125 20.10 8.82 14.50
N PRO A 126 20.34 7.51 14.31
CA PRO A 126 19.29 6.51 14.09
C PRO A 126 18.37 6.25 15.29
N GLU A 127 18.75 6.66 16.50
CA GLU A 127 18.02 6.37 17.74
C GLU A 127 16.77 7.24 17.86
N ARG A 128 16.74 8.39 17.17
CA ARG A 128 15.50 9.17 16.95
C ARG A 128 14.35 8.33 16.42
N CYS A 129 14.64 7.31 15.61
CA CYS A 129 13.61 6.39 15.11
C CYS A 129 12.96 5.52 16.19
N ASP A 130 13.54 5.41 17.38
CA ASP A 130 12.98 4.66 18.50
C ASP A 130 11.97 5.49 19.32
N HIS A 131 11.75 6.77 18.95
CA HIS A 131 10.76 7.65 19.56
C HIS A 131 9.65 8.02 18.55
N ALA A 132 8.70 7.11 18.33
CA ALA A 132 7.71 7.25 17.25
C ALA A 132 6.86 8.53 17.35
N LEU A 133 6.41 8.90 18.55
CA LEU A 133 5.64 10.13 18.77
C LEU A 133 6.47 11.38 18.47
N ALA A 134 7.73 11.43 18.92
CA ALA A 134 8.62 12.57 18.64
C ALA A 134 8.84 12.74 17.12
N VAL A 135 9.02 11.63 16.39
CA VAL A 135 9.11 11.65 14.92
C VAL A 135 7.87 12.26 14.27
N ALA A 136 6.68 11.97 14.78
CA ALA A 136 5.44 12.51 14.24
C ALA A 136 5.21 13.99 14.62
N GLN A 137 5.62 14.40 15.82
CA GLN A 137 5.44 15.78 16.31
C GLN A 137 6.41 16.77 15.69
N ASP A 138 7.65 16.34 15.41
CA ASP A 138 8.66 17.17 14.76
C ASP A 138 9.43 16.39 13.69
N PRO A 139 8.79 16.06 12.57
CA PRO A 139 9.41 15.23 11.53
C PRO A 139 10.61 15.92 10.87
N CYS A 140 10.63 17.25 10.82
CA CYS A 140 11.73 18.02 10.23
C CYS A 140 13.03 17.81 11.00
N SER A 141 12.97 17.78 12.35
CA SER A 141 14.15 17.57 13.18
C SER A 141 14.38 16.11 13.56
N GLN A 142 13.37 15.26 13.54
CA GLN A 142 13.45 13.87 14.03
C GLN A 142 13.54 12.83 12.92
N CYS A 143 12.93 13.07 11.76
CA CYS A 143 12.89 12.10 10.66
C CYS A 143 13.97 12.39 9.61
N HIS A 144 14.97 11.53 9.48
CA HIS A 144 16.02 11.69 8.46
C HIS A 144 15.51 11.60 7.01
N GLN A 145 14.28 11.11 6.79
CA GLN A 145 13.63 11.20 5.47
C GLN A 145 13.37 12.65 5.05
N ALA A 146 13.14 13.57 6.00
CA ALA A 146 12.97 14.99 5.71
C ALA A 146 14.26 15.62 5.16
N VAL A 147 15.43 15.19 5.65
CA VAL A 147 16.75 15.59 5.10
C VAL A 147 16.89 15.16 3.64
N TRP A 148 16.27 14.05 3.25
CA TRP A 148 16.23 13.58 1.87
C TRP A 148 15.10 14.22 1.04
N GLY A 149 14.44 15.26 1.57
CA GLY A 149 13.34 15.98 0.93
C GLY A 149 12.01 15.23 0.89
N ARG A 150 11.86 14.14 1.64
CA ARG A 150 10.60 13.36 1.66
C ARG A 150 9.57 14.00 2.58
N ARG A 151 8.33 14.02 2.10
CA ARG A 151 7.20 14.75 2.68
C ARG A 151 6.15 13.84 3.32
N TYR A 152 6.50 12.60 3.66
CA TYR A 152 5.52 11.61 4.14
C TYR A 152 4.79 12.09 5.41
N TRP A 153 5.53 12.62 6.38
CA TRP A 153 4.97 13.08 7.65
C TRP A 153 4.16 14.37 7.54
N GLU A 154 4.35 15.19 6.50
CA GLU A 154 3.48 16.35 6.25
C GLU A 154 2.01 15.95 6.04
N HIS A 155 1.80 14.74 5.50
CA HIS A 155 0.47 14.17 5.30
C HIS A 155 0.03 13.30 6.48
N LEU A 156 0.95 12.58 7.11
CA LEU A 156 0.62 11.64 8.18
C LEU A 156 0.51 12.26 9.57
N THR A 157 1.24 13.33 9.89
CA THR A 157 1.18 13.97 11.22
C THR A 157 -0.24 14.42 11.59
N PRO A 158 -1.03 15.06 10.70
CA PRO A 158 -2.43 15.38 10.99
C PRO A 158 -3.34 14.17 11.19
N ALA A 159 -2.98 13.02 10.60
CA ALA A 159 -3.74 11.77 10.68
C ALA A 159 -3.26 10.86 11.82
N ALA A 160 -2.15 11.18 12.48
CA ALA A 160 -1.49 10.29 13.42
C ALA A 160 -2.25 10.20 14.76
N ASN A 161 -2.46 8.98 15.23
CA ASN A 161 -2.94 8.75 16.58
C ASN A 161 -1.76 8.87 17.56
N GLN A 162 -1.71 9.99 18.29
CA GLN A 162 -0.60 10.29 19.19
C GLN A 162 -0.49 9.31 20.36
N GLU A 163 -1.61 8.84 20.92
CA GLU A 163 -1.62 7.87 22.02
C GLU A 163 -1.03 6.53 21.56
N VAL A 164 -1.45 6.05 20.40
CA VAL A 164 -0.90 4.82 19.81
C VAL A 164 0.59 4.99 19.53
N LEU A 165 1.00 6.10 18.91
CA LEU A 165 2.41 6.37 18.65
C LEU A 165 3.26 6.49 19.91
N ALA A 166 2.72 7.05 21.00
CA ALA A 166 3.41 7.14 22.29
C ALA A 166 3.73 5.75 22.88
N ALA A 167 2.84 4.77 22.62
CA ALA A 167 3.00 3.41 23.08
C ALA A 167 3.92 2.54 22.19
N LEU A 168 4.27 3.01 20.98
CA LEU A 168 5.12 2.24 20.07
C LEU A 168 6.60 2.33 20.49
N PRO A 169 7.33 1.19 20.57
CA PRO A 169 8.77 1.18 20.87
C PRO A 169 9.65 1.87 19.83
N CYS A 170 9.14 2.09 18.61
CA CYS A 170 9.83 2.79 17.53
C CYS A 170 8.88 3.16 16.40
N CYS A 171 9.34 4.03 15.50
CA CYS A 171 8.66 4.35 14.25
C CYS A 171 8.39 3.06 13.44
N PRO A 172 7.15 2.77 13.00
CA PRO A 172 6.83 1.53 12.29
C PRO A 172 7.65 1.29 11.02
N ALA A 173 8.00 2.36 10.31
CA ALA A 173 8.86 2.27 9.12
C ALA A 173 10.30 1.82 9.44
N ALA A 174 10.76 1.99 10.68
CA ALA A 174 12.10 1.62 11.11
C ALA A 174 12.32 0.10 11.18
N ARG A 175 11.25 -0.69 11.32
CA ARG A 175 11.31 -2.16 11.52
C ARG A 175 10.39 -2.94 10.57
N GLY A 176 10.22 -2.47 9.32
CA GLY A 176 9.56 -3.27 8.28
C GLY A 176 8.24 -2.72 7.76
N GLY A 177 7.81 -1.52 8.19
CA GLY A 177 6.58 -0.87 7.73
C GLY A 177 6.80 0.27 6.71
N TYR A 178 7.94 0.33 6.02
CA TYR A 178 8.28 1.54 5.26
C TYR A 178 7.42 1.75 4.02
N GLN A 179 7.10 0.70 3.25
CA GLN A 179 6.20 0.81 2.10
C GLN A 179 4.77 1.16 2.56
N LEU A 180 4.29 0.61 3.68
CA LEU A 180 3.00 0.98 4.26
C LEU A 180 2.93 2.47 4.61
N LEU A 181 3.99 2.99 5.24
CA LEU A 181 4.07 4.41 5.59
C LEU A 181 4.01 5.29 4.33
N ARG A 182 4.73 4.91 3.27
CA ARG A 182 4.72 5.65 1.99
C ARG A 182 3.35 5.62 1.32
N GLN A 183 2.73 4.46 1.22
CA GLN A 183 1.39 4.32 0.64
C GLN A 183 0.34 5.06 1.48
N SER A 184 0.43 4.99 2.80
CA SER A 184 -0.48 5.72 3.69
C SER A 184 -0.35 7.23 3.50
N ALA A 185 0.87 7.75 3.36
CA ALA A 185 1.10 9.16 3.08
C ALA A 185 0.56 9.57 1.69
N LEU A 186 0.74 8.70 0.67
CA LEU A 186 0.18 8.92 -0.67
C LEU A 186 -1.35 9.01 -0.60
N ALA A 187 -1.99 8.02 0.00
CA ALA A 187 -3.44 7.94 0.13
C ALA A 187 -4.00 9.13 0.91
N GLU A 188 -3.40 9.49 2.05
CA GLU A 188 -3.86 10.62 2.85
C GLU A 188 -3.68 11.96 2.12
N GLY A 189 -2.54 12.16 1.44
CA GLY A 189 -2.31 13.36 0.64
C GLY A 189 -3.33 13.50 -0.50
N ILE A 190 -3.66 12.41 -1.18
CA ILE A 190 -4.71 12.38 -2.22
C ILE A 190 -6.08 12.66 -1.59
N ALA A 191 -6.44 12.00 -0.49
CA ALA A 191 -7.72 12.21 0.19
C ALA A 191 -7.90 13.67 0.65
N ARG A 192 -6.84 14.30 1.14
CA ARG A 192 -6.86 15.70 1.59
C ARG A 192 -7.00 16.69 0.44
N SER A 193 -6.58 16.33 -0.77
CA SER A 193 -6.75 17.19 -1.96
C SER A 193 -8.21 17.38 -2.37
N GLY A 194 -9.10 16.47 -1.98
CA GLY A 194 -10.51 16.50 -2.37
C GLY A 194 -10.77 16.09 -3.82
N LYS A 195 -9.77 15.57 -4.56
CA LYS A 195 -9.96 15.06 -5.93
C LYS A 195 -10.95 13.88 -5.98
N TYR A 196 -10.94 13.04 -4.93
CA TYR A 196 -11.80 11.87 -4.81
C TYR A 196 -12.63 11.97 -3.52
N ASP A 197 -13.90 11.59 -3.61
CA ASP A 197 -14.82 11.52 -2.47
C ASP A 197 -14.48 10.35 -1.53
N LEU A 198 -13.86 9.30 -2.09
CA LEU A 198 -13.36 8.14 -1.36
C LEU A 198 -11.90 7.90 -1.74
N THR A 199 -11.02 7.80 -0.75
CA THR A 199 -9.67 7.27 -0.95
C THR A 199 -9.39 6.19 0.09
N ALA A 200 -8.99 5.01 -0.36
CA ALA A 200 -8.62 3.89 0.52
C ALA A 200 -7.21 3.39 0.21
N SER A 201 -6.43 3.11 1.24
CA SER A 201 -5.17 2.38 1.17
C SER A 201 -5.41 0.93 1.62
N ALA A 202 -5.36 -0.01 0.70
CA ALA A 202 -5.51 -1.42 0.99
C ALA A 202 -4.18 -2.18 0.85
N VAL A 203 -4.12 -3.32 1.53
CA VAL A 203 -3.05 -4.30 1.34
C VAL A 203 -3.67 -5.67 1.07
N ALA A 204 -3.25 -6.29 -0.02
CA ALA A 204 -3.57 -7.66 -0.37
C ALA A 204 -2.39 -8.56 0.02
N VAL A 205 -2.65 -9.58 0.85
CA VAL A 205 -1.59 -10.49 1.33
C VAL A 205 -1.92 -11.96 1.09
N ASP A 206 -0.92 -12.82 1.02
CA ASP A 206 -1.15 -14.26 1.18
C ASP A 206 -1.46 -14.60 2.64
N ALA A 207 -2.61 -15.23 2.89
CA ALA A 207 -3.04 -15.63 4.24
C ALA A 207 -2.04 -16.56 4.96
N ARG A 208 -1.21 -17.29 4.21
CA ARG A 208 -0.22 -18.22 4.73
C ARG A 208 1.10 -17.54 5.11
N ASN A 209 1.31 -16.29 4.69
CA ASN A 209 2.51 -15.53 4.97
C ASN A 209 2.42 -14.86 6.35
N THR A 210 2.52 -15.68 7.39
CA THR A 210 2.43 -15.26 8.79
C THR A 210 3.57 -14.31 9.20
N ASP A 211 4.75 -14.44 8.60
CA ASP A 211 5.88 -13.53 8.79
C ASP A 211 5.52 -12.11 8.38
N LEU A 212 4.95 -11.93 7.19
CA LEU A 212 4.49 -10.63 6.70
C LEU A 212 3.36 -10.06 7.56
N ILE A 213 2.37 -10.89 7.91
CA ILE A 213 1.23 -10.47 8.72
C ILE A 213 1.70 -9.94 10.09
N ALA A 214 2.71 -10.58 10.69
CA ALA A 214 3.28 -10.21 11.98
C ALA A 214 4.51 -9.28 11.89
N CYS A 215 4.87 -8.78 10.69
CA CYS A 215 6.18 -8.13 10.48
C CYS A 215 6.37 -6.86 11.32
N LEU A 216 5.27 -6.22 11.71
CA LEU A 216 5.27 -4.98 12.49
C LEU A 216 5.32 -5.19 14.01
N LYS A 217 5.29 -6.45 14.49
CA LYS A 217 5.28 -6.77 15.92
C LYS A 217 6.42 -6.13 16.70
N LYS A 218 7.60 -6.01 16.07
CA LYS A 218 8.78 -5.34 16.66
C LYS A 218 8.64 -3.84 16.83
N SER A 219 7.67 -3.23 16.15
CA SER A 219 7.29 -1.82 16.30
C SER A 219 6.11 -1.64 17.25
N GLY A 220 5.63 -2.70 17.90
CA GLY A 220 4.48 -2.64 18.82
C GLY A 220 3.11 -2.82 18.14
N ILE A 221 3.06 -3.10 16.84
CA ILE A 221 1.80 -3.34 16.10
C ILE A 221 1.65 -4.86 15.91
N PRO A 222 0.68 -5.52 16.59
CA PRO A 222 0.64 -6.99 16.65
C PRO A 222 0.49 -7.68 15.28
N ASP A 223 -0.30 -7.11 14.40
CA ASP A 223 -0.56 -7.61 13.06
C ASP A 223 -0.95 -6.48 12.10
N LEU A 224 -0.88 -6.74 10.79
CA LEU A 224 -1.11 -5.75 9.74
C LEU A 224 -2.49 -5.08 9.80
N SER A 225 -3.53 -5.78 10.26
CA SER A 225 -4.89 -5.21 10.34
C SER A 225 -4.99 -4.05 11.33
N ARG A 226 -4.04 -3.97 12.27
CA ARG A 226 -3.94 -2.89 13.27
C ARG A 226 -3.24 -1.65 12.75
N TRP A 227 -2.75 -1.63 11.51
CA TRP A 227 -2.11 -0.42 10.95
C TRP A 227 -3.02 0.82 10.97
N ALA A 228 -4.33 0.62 10.72
CA ALA A 228 -5.33 1.69 10.75
C ALA A 228 -5.42 2.41 12.11
N SER A 229 -5.02 1.77 13.22
CA SER A 229 -5.05 2.44 14.53
C SER A 229 -3.94 3.48 14.69
N VAL A 230 -2.88 3.42 13.86
CA VAL A 230 -1.77 4.36 13.88
C VAL A 230 -2.12 5.66 13.16
N PHE A 231 -2.89 5.57 12.07
CA PHE A 231 -3.28 6.71 11.23
C PHE A 231 -4.80 6.69 10.97
N GLY A 232 -5.53 7.61 11.59
CA GLY A 232 -6.98 7.78 11.46
C GLY A 232 -7.35 9.04 10.65
N GLY A 233 -6.79 9.16 9.45
CA GLY A 233 -6.96 10.32 8.58
C GLY A 233 -8.23 10.28 7.72
N ARG A 234 -8.22 11.03 6.61
CA ARG A 234 -9.30 11.00 5.61
C ARG A 234 -9.28 9.73 4.76
N ALA A 235 -8.09 9.19 4.49
CA ALA A 235 -7.97 7.93 3.79
C ALA A 235 -8.31 6.76 4.73
N THR A 236 -9.12 5.81 4.25
CA THR A 236 -9.39 4.57 4.99
C THR A 236 -8.27 3.56 4.76
N PHE A 237 -8.15 2.58 5.66
CA PHE A 237 -7.18 1.49 5.51
C PHE A 237 -7.87 0.13 5.61
N ALA A 238 -7.49 -0.81 4.75
CA ALA A 238 -8.03 -2.16 4.73
C ALA A 238 -6.94 -3.20 4.48
N VAL A 239 -7.18 -4.43 4.97
CA VAL A 239 -6.37 -5.59 4.66
C VAL A 239 -7.30 -6.70 4.22
N PHE A 240 -6.95 -7.37 3.12
CA PHE A 240 -7.62 -8.58 2.69
C PHE A 240 -6.58 -9.58 2.18
N THR A 241 -7.00 -10.83 2.04
CA THR A 241 -6.11 -11.88 1.53
C THR A 241 -6.42 -12.22 0.08
N HIS A 242 -5.41 -12.70 -0.66
CA HIS A 242 -5.63 -13.21 -2.02
C HIS A 242 -6.63 -14.37 -2.03
N GLN A 243 -6.63 -15.20 -0.99
CA GLN A 243 -7.60 -16.28 -0.79
C GLN A 243 -9.02 -15.75 -0.59
N GLN A 244 -9.21 -14.64 0.11
CA GLN A 244 -10.54 -14.00 0.24
C GLN A 244 -11.06 -13.53 -1.11
N TRP A 245 -10.19 -12.99 -1.97
CA TRP A 245 -10.57 -12.59 -3.33
C TRP A 245 -10.94 -13.81 -4.18
N VAL A 246 -10.06 -14.82 -4.25
CA VAL A 246 -10.32 -16.05 -5.02
C VAL A 246 -11.56 -16.80 -4.52
N GLY A 247 -11.78 -16.83 -3.21
CA GLY A 247 -12.99 -17.39 -2.61
C GLY A 247 -14.25 -16.61 -2.99
N TRP A 248 -14.17 -15.28 -3.02
CA TRP A 248 -15.29 -14.44 -3.46
C TRP A 248 -15.66 -14.69 -4.92
N ASP A 249 -14.68 -14.75 -5.81
CA ASP A 249 -14.89 -15.08 -7.22
C ASP A 249 -15.61 -16.43 -7.38
N LYS A 250 -15.09 -17.48 -6.73
CA LYS A 250 -15.71 -18.83 -6.73
C LYS A 250 -17.18 -18.82 -6.31
N GLU A 251 -17.55 -17.98 -5.35
CA GLU A 251 -18.91 -17.92 -4.79
C GLU A 251 -19.85 -17.02 -5.60
N HIS A 252 -19.32 -16.01 -6.29
CA HIS A 252 -20.12 -14.96 -6.93
C HIS A 252 -20.06 -14.96 -8.46
N ASP A 253 -19.15 -15.70 -9.10
CA ASP A 253 -19.16 -15.97 -10.53
C ASP A 253 -20.19 -17.05 -10.90
N ARG A 254 -21.46 -16.64 -10.99
CA ARG A 254 -22.60 -17.53 -11.25
C ARG A 254 -22.59 -18.25 -12.60
N GLU A 255 -21.72 -17.87 -13.53
CA GLU A 255 -21.62 -18.46 -14.87
C GLU A 255 -20.33 -19.25 -15.10
N ASP A 256 -19.53 -19.47 -14.05
CA ASP A 256 -18.30 -20.27 -14.13
C ASP A 256 -17.29 -19.79 -15.20
N ARG A 257 -17.35 -18.52 -15.58
CA ARG A 257 -16.49 -17.93 -16.62
C ARG A 257 -15.03 -17.92 -16.21
N TRP A 258 -14.80 -17.72 -14.92
CA TRP A 258 -13.47 -17.63 -14.33
C TRP A 258 -12.96 -18.99 -13.84
N ARG A 259 -13.72 -20.08 -14.00
CA ARG A 259 -13.32 -21.44 -13.55
C ARG A 259 -11.94 -21.85 -14.05
N GLY A 260 -11.66 -21.66 -15.35
CA GLY A 260 -10.35 -22.01 -15.92
C GLY A 260 -9.21 -21.16 -15.36
N TRP A 261 -9.46 -19.86 -15.13
CA TRP A 261 -8.50 -18.96 -14.49
C TRP A 261 -8.31 -19.31 -13.02
N LEU A 262 -9.36 -19.66 -12.28
CA LEU A 262 -9.31 -20.11 -10.89
C LEU A 262 -8.46 -21.38 -10.73
N THR A 263 -8.63 -22.36 -11.62
CA THR A 263 -7.78 -23.55 -11.68
C THR A 263 -6.33 -23.15 -11.90
N TRP A 264 -6.07 -22.30 -12.89
CA TRP A 264 -4.72 -21.84 -13.18
C TRP A 264 -4.08 -21.07 -12.02
N ILE A 265 -4.81 -20.18 -11.35
CA ILE A 265 -4.34 -19.45 -10.15
C ILE A 265 -4.03 -20.43 -9.02
N GLY A 266 -4.91 -21.41 -8.78
CA GLY A 266 -4.72 -22.45 -7.78
C GLY A 266 -3.47 -23.28 -8.05
N ASP A 267 -3.29 -23.77 -9.27
CA ASP A 267 -2.11 -24.55 -9.67
C ASP A 267 -0.82 -23.71 -9.60
N ARG A 268 -0.90 -22.43 -9.97
CA ARG A 268 0.26 -21.54 -10.08
C ARG A 268 0.75 -21.03 -8.72
N TYR A 269 -0.18 -20.66 -7.85
CA TYR A 269 0.11 -19.92 -6.61
C TYR A 269 -0.32 -20.66 -5.34
N GLY A 270 -1.08 -21.75 -5.48
CA GLY A 270 -1.65 -22.50 -4.36
C GLY A 270 -2.68 -21.70 -3.56
N ILE A 271 -3.42 -20.81 -4.21
CA ILE A 271 -4.43 -19.92 -3.61
C ILE A 271 -5.84 -20.43 -3.89
#